data_AF-A0A0D2W7Y4-F1
#
_entry.id   AF-A0A0D2W7Y4-F1
#
_cell.length_a   1.000
_cell.length_b   1.000
_cell.length_c   1.000
_cell.angle_alpha   90.00
_cell.angle_beta   90.00
_cell.angle_gamma   90.00
#
_symmetry.space_group_name_H-M   'P 1'
#
loop_
_entity.id
_entity.type
_entity.pdbx_description
1 polymer ?
#
loop_
_entity_poly.entity_id
_entity_poly.type
_entity_poly.pdbx_seq_one_letter_code
_entity_poly.pdbx_strand_id
1 'polypeptide(L)'
;MYIYGGNHNGRYLSDLHVLDLRSCTWSKIEAKVESKSVETPSPINITPSAGHSLIPWENKLLSIAGHTKDPSETFQVKAFDLQIGTWSMLNTYGKPPVSRGGQSVTLVGTTLVIFGGQDAKQTLLNDLHILDLETLTWDEIDAVGVPPSPRSGHAAAVHAERYLLIFGGGSHATCFNDLHVLDLQTMEWSRPTQQGEIPVPRAGHAGVTVGENWFIVGGGDNKSGASETVVLNMSTLAWSVVTSVEGRVPLASEGLSLVVGSLNGEDILISFGGYNGHYNSEVNVLKPSHKSTLQSKIMEGPLPDSVSAVHNATNPTRDLESEFEVGQEGKIRETAIDNFEPMKSKGGETSEHILAMLKAEKEELESSFNNEKLLSLQLKQELADAEARNTDLYKELQSVRGQLASEQSRCFKLEVDVAELRQKLQTMETLQRELELLQRQKATSEQVAINAKQRQGPGGVWGWLAGSTPQNADDA
;
A
#
# COMPACT_ATOMS: atom_id res chain seq x y z
N MET A 1 -1.79 6.68 23.80
CA MET A 1 -1.44 6.43 22.39
C MET A 1 -0.30 7.36 22.02
N TYR A 2 0.83 6.82 21.55
CA TYR A 2 1.95 7.62 21.05
C TYR A 2 1.83 7.77 19.53
N ILE A 3 2.14 8.95 19.00
CA ILE A 3 2.16 9.25 17.57
C ILE A 3 3.48 9.94 17.26
N TYR A 4 4.15 9.48 16.22
CA TYR A 4 5.43 10.00 15.79
C TYR A 4 5.42 10.27 14.28
N GLY A 5 5.95 11.42 13.88
CA GLY A 5 6.15 11.79 12.48
C GLY A 5 4.87 11.88 11.64
N GLY A 6 4.97 11.51 10.36
CA GLY A 6 3.88 11.63 9.39
C GLY A 6 4.15 12.70 8.33
N ASN A 7 3.16 12.96 7.48
CA ASN A 7 3.25 13.92 6.40
C ASN A 7 2.10 14.92 6.48
N HIS A 8 2.42 16.21 6.40
CA HIS A 8 1.44 17.27 6.30
C HIS A 8 1.88 18.29 5.25
N ASN A 9 1.07 18.49 4.20
CA ASN A 9 1.37 19.38 3.07
C ASN A 9 2.76 19.13 2.44
N GLY A 10 3.14 17.86 2.28
CA GLY A 10 4.44 17.45 1.73
C GLY A 10 5.63 17.65 2.68
N ARG A 11 5.38 18.06 3.92
CA ARG A 11 6.41 18.15 4.96
C ARG A 11 6.34 16.92 5.84
N TYR A 12 7.48 16.24 5.95
CA TYR A 12 7.64 15.16 6.90
C TYR A 12 7.88 15.73 8.29
N LEU A 13 7.33 15.04 9.29
CA LEU A 13 7.36 15.43 10.68
C LEU A 13 8.30 14.52 11.49
N SER A 14 8.73 15.00 12.65
CA SER A 14 9.66 14.29 13.57
C SER A 14 9.27 14.50 15.03
N ASP A 15 8.12 15.10 15.28
CA ASP A 15 7.58 15.31 16.61
C ASP A 15 6.93 14.03 17.14
N LEU A 16 7.05 13.85 18.45
CA LEU A 16 6.42 12.77 19.21
C LEU A 16 5.33 13.38 20.07
N HIS A 17 4.10 12.91 19.88
CA HIS A 17 2.94 13.30 20.65
C HIS A 17 2.39 12.10 21.40
N VAL A 18 1.75 12.36 22.54
CA VAL A 18 1.01 11.36 23.29
C VAL A 18 -0.39 11.87 23.60
N LEU A 19 -1.39 11.03 23.28
CA LEU A 19 -2.76 11.18 23.74
C LEU A 19 -2.93 10.30 24.98
N ASP A 20 -3.21 10.92 26.12
CA ASP A 20 -3.70 10.22 27.31
C ASP A 20 -5.21 9.96 27.13
N LEU A 21 -5.58 8.68 27.09
CA LEU A 21 -6.97 8.26 26.86
C LEU A 21 -7.87 8.44 28.09
N ARG A 22 -7.30 8.61 29.28
CA ARG A 22 -8.09 8.86 30.51
C ARG A 22 -8.53 10.30 30.61
N SER A 23 -7.64 11.23 30.26
CA SER A 23 -7.93 12.68 30.28
C SER A 23 -8.38 13.22 28.92
N CYS A 24 -8.22 12.45 27.85
CA CYS A 24 -8.43 12.89 26.47
C CYS A 24 -7.59 14.13 26.10
N THR A 25 -6.36 14.19 26.61
CA THR A 25 -5.45 15.34 26.39
C THR A 25 -4.23 14.94 25.58
N TRP A 26 -3.89 15.78 24.60
CA TRP A 26 -2.63 15.71 23.88
C TRP A 26 -1.52 16.41 24.63
N SER A 27 -0.33 15.82 24.60
CA SER A 27 0.90 16.48 25.01
C SER A 27 2.02 16.15 24.04
N LYS A 28 2.87 17.15 23.76
CA LYS A 28 4.09 16.95 23.00
C LYS A 28 5.19 16.44 23.92
N ILE A 29 5.93 15.43 23.45
CA ILE A 29 7.09 14.89 24.17
C ILE A 29 8.34 15.59 23.63
N GLU A 30 9.00 16.34 24.50
CA GLU A 30 10.30 16.96 24.20
C GLU A 30 11.40 15.91 24.31
N ALA A 31 11.67 15.24 23.20
CA ALA A 31 12.66 14.18 23.13
C ALA A 31 14.08 14.76 23.12
N LYS A 32 14.95 14.18 23.95
CA LYS A 32 16.39 14.45 23.91
C LYS A 32 17.06 13.50 22.92
N VAL A 33 18.19 13.94 22.37
CA VAL A 33 19.01 13.12 21.48
C VAL A 33 20.26 12.71 22.23
N GLU A 34 20.57 11.42 22.27
CA GLU A 34 21.78 10.93 22.93
C GLU A 34 23.03 11.35 22.12
N SER A 35 23.87 12.19 22.71
CA SER A 35 25.18 12.55 22.14
C SER A 35 26.18 11.43 22.46
N LYS A 36 26.59 10.64 21.47
CA LYS A 36 27.75 9.76 21.65
C LYS A 36 28.98 10.64 21.94
N SER A 37 29.71 10.31 22.99
CA SER A 37 30.85 11.07 23.50
C SER A 37 32.06 11.09 22.55
N VAL A 38 32.69 12.27 22.45
CA VAL A 38 34.08 12.57 22.07
C VAL A 38 34.65 11.84 20.85
N GLU A 39 34.06 12.09 19.68
CA GLU A 39 34.76 12.31 18.41
C GLU A 39 33.69 12.77 17.41
N THR A 40 33.63 14.08 17.17
CA THR A 40 32.59 14.84 16.43
C THR A 40 31.26 15.08 17.18
N PRO A 41 31.00 16.31 17.67
CA PRO A 41 29.72 16.68 18.26
C PRO A 41 28.74 17.04 17.13
N SER A 42 28.20 16.03 16.47
CA SER A 42 26.97 16.25 15.69
C SER A 42 25.80 15.66 16.49
N PRO A 43 24.79 16.46 16.88
CA PRO A 43 23.58 15.90 17.47
C PRO A 43 22.96 14.94 16.44
N ILE A 44 22.57 13.74 16.86
CA ILE A 44 21.80 12.81 16.00
C ILE A 44 20.47 13.51 15.67
N ASN A 45 20.43 14.23 14.55
CA ASN A 45 19.23 14.93 14.13
C ASN A 45 18.25 13.87 13.63
N ILE A 46 17.19 13.61 14.40
CA ILE A 46 16.18 12.63 14.03
C ILE A 46 15.51 13.10 12.75
N THR A 47 15.82 12.44 11.64
CA THR A 47 15.32 12.87 10.34
C THR A 47 13.80 12.71 10.28
N PRO A 48 13.06 13.78 9.90
CA PRO A 48 11.62 13.71 9.73
C PRO A 48 11.23 12.65 8.71
N SER A 49 10.23 11.84 9.05
CA SER A 49 9.84 10.68 8.26
C SER A 49 8.33 10.49 8.19
N ALA A 50 7.88 9.81 7.14
CA ALA A 50 6.49 9.41 6.94
C ALA A 50 6.41 7.97 6.41
N GLY A 51 5.30 7.28 6.68
CA GLY A 51 5.12 5.88 6.24
C GLY A 51 6.02 4.87 6.96
N HIS A 52 6.61 5.26 8.08
CA HIS A 52 7.30 4.36 9.00
C HIS A 52 6.29 3.62 9.87
N SER A 53 6.72 2.54 10.51
CA SER A 53 5.96 1.83 11.54
C SER A 53 6.53 2.16 12.91
N LEU A 54 5.65 2.37 13.90
CA LEU A 54 6.02 2.64 15.28
C LEU A 54 5.63 1.42 16.13
N ILE A 55 6.61 0.59 16.47
CA ILE A 55 6.40 -0.70 17.15
C ILE A 55 6.77 -0.59 18.63
N PRO A 56 5.87 -0.91 19.56
CA PRO A 56 6.24 -1.02 20.97
C PRO A 56 7.10 -2.27 21.18
N TRP A 57 8.26 -2.10 21.80
CA TRP A 57 9.16 -3.18 22.15
C TRP A 57 9.75 -2.91 23.54
N GLU A 58 9.40 -3.74 24.52
CA GLU A 58 9.76 -3.54 25.94
C GLU A 58 9.39 -2.12 26.42
N ASN A 59 10.39 -1.34 26.88
CA ASN A 59 10.24 0.05 27.31
C ASN A 59 10.56 1.07 26.19
N LYS A 60 10.58 0.63 24.93
CA LYS A 60 10.98 1.45 23.78
C LYS A 60 9.89 1.50 22.71
N LEU A 61 9.91 2.57 21.93
CA LEU A 61 9.20 2.67 20.67
C LEU A 61 10.21 2.59 19.53
N LEU A 62 10.09 1.56 18.70
CA LEU A 62 10.92 1.38 17.51
C LEU A 62 10.24 2.06 16.33
N SER A 63 10.85 3.11 15.79
CA SER A 63 10.49 3.68 14.49
C SER A 63 11.35 3.02 13.42
N ILE A 64 10.70 2.31 12.50
CA ILE A 64 11.34 1.48 11.49
C ILE A 64 10.66 1.68 10.13
N ALA A 65 11.46 1.60 9.07
CA ALA A 65 11.05 1.87 7.70
C ALA A 65 10.53 3.30 7.49
N GLY A 66 9.90 3.54 6.34
CA GLY A 66 9.37 4.85 5.96
C GLY A 66 10.34 5.68 5.13
N HIS A 67 9.81 6.78 4.61
CA HIS A 67 10.54 7.70 3.76
C HIS A 67 11.02 8.90 4.55
N THR A 68 12.23 9.34 4.21
CA THR A 68 12.70 10.69 4.52
C THR A 68 12.84 11.47 3.22
N LYS A 69 13.12 12.77 3.33
CA LYS A 69 13.31 13.62 2.14
C LYS A 69 14.57 13.27 1.35
N ASP A 70 15.52 12.59 1.98
CA ASP A 70 16.75 12.18 1.34
C ASP A 70 16.58 10.76 0.77
N PRO A 71 16.53 10.60 -0.57
CA PRO A 71 16.38 9.28 -1.19
C PRO A 71 17.62 8.40 -1.05
N SER A 72 18.75 8.94 -0.58
CA SER A 72 19.98 8.20 -0.34
C SER A 72 20.05 7.57 1.06
N GLU A 73 19.07 7.83 1.93
CA GLU A 73 19.03 7.20 3.24
C GLU A 73 18.87 5.69 3.14
N THR A 74 19.64 5.00 3.98
CA THR A 74 19.55 3.57 4.18
C THR A 74 18.40 3.23 5.12
N PHE A 75 17.97 1.97 5.11
CA PHE A 75 16.94 1.51 6.03
C PHE A 75 17.46 1.57 7.47
N GLN A 76 16.74 2.30 8.32
CA GLN A 76 17.17 2.65 9.67
C GLN A 76 16.17 2.15 10.71
N VAL A 77 16.69 1.84 11.89
CA VAL A 77 15.90 1.52 13.08
C VAL A 77 16.23 2.55 14.17
N LYS A 78 15.24 3.38 14.49
CA LYS A 78 15.30 4.41 15.54
C LYS A 78 14.57 3.89 16.77
N ALA A 79 15.15 4.05 17.95
CA ALA A 79 14.53 3.64 19.20
C ALA A 79 14.35 4.84 20.13
N PHE A 80 13.13 5.07 20.59
CA PHE A 80 12.80 6.03 21.63
C PHE A 80 12.63 5.32 22.96
N ASP A 81 13.44 5.67 23.96
CA ASP A 81 13.32 5.13 25.31
C ASP A 81 12.27 5.90 26.12
N LEU A 82 11.24 5.20 26.58
CA LEU A 82 10.10 5.82 27.29
C LEU A 82 10.45 6.26 28.73
N GLN A 83 11.50 5.71 29.34
CA GLN A 83 11.89 6.08 30.71
C GLN A 83 12.73 7.35 30.75
N ILE A 84 13.71 7.46 29.85
CA ILE A 84 14.63 8.61 29.82
C ILE A 84 14.26 9.67 28.79
N GLY A 85 13.34 9.35 27.87
CA GLY A 85 12.83 10.29 26.87
C GLY A 85 13.86 10.65 25.80
N THR A 86 14.69 9.68 25.40
CA THR A 86 15.75 9.89 24.40
C THR A 86 15.56 9.04 23.15
N TRP A 87 15.87 9.63 22.00
CA TRP A 87 16.06 8.86 20.77
C TRP A 87 17.50 8.38 20.63
N SER A 88 17.64 7.17 20.09
CA SER A 88 18.90 6.55 19.71
C SER A 88 18.77 5.82 18.37
N MET A 89 19.87 5.72 17.64
CA MET A 89 19.97 4.86 16.45
C MET A 89 20.40 3.47 16.90
N LEU A 90 19.63 2.44 16.55
CA LEU A 90 20.06 1.06 16.76
C LEU A 90 21.04 0.67 15.66
N ASN A 91 22.20 0.13 16.07
CA ASN A 91 23.13 -0.47 15.14
C ASN A 91 22.60 -1.85 14.78
N THR A 92 22.24 -2.04 13.51
CA THR A 92 21.82 -3.33 12.98
C THR A 92 22.85 -3.89 12.01
N TYR A 93 22.88 -5.21 11.87
CA TYR A 93 23.86 -5.95 11.06
C TYR A 93 23.17 -6.83 10.03
N GLY A 94 23.93 -7.49 9.14
CA GLY A 94 23.36 -8.42 8.15
C GLY A 94 22.92 -7.74 6.86
N LYS A 95 21.80 -8.19 6.28
CA LYS A 95 21.26 -7.73 4.99
C LYS A 95 19.98 -6.90 5.18
N PRO A 96 20.11 -5.61 5.54
CA PRO A 96 18.94 -4.75 5.71
C PRO A 96 18.22 -4.55 4.37
N PRO A 97 16.89 -4.38 4.40
CA PRO A 97 16.13 -4.02 3.21
C PRO A 97 16.60 -2.69 2.62
N VAL A 98 16.33 -2.46 1.34
CA VAL A 98 16.40 -1.10 0.76
C VAL A 98 15.41 -0.15 1.46
N SER A 99 15.73 1.14 1.49
CA SER A 99 14.82 2.17 1.98
C SER A 99 13.53 2.19 1.16
N ARG A 100 12.39 2.19 1.86
CA ARG A 100 11.05 1.96 1.28
C ARG A 100 9.95 2.54 2.17
N GLY A 101 8.78 2.76 1.57
CA GLY A 101 7.56 3.14 2.28
C GLY A 101 6.35 2.32 1.82
N GLY A 102 5.30 2.33 2.64
CA GLY A 102 4.10 1.53 2.41
C GLY A 102 4.32 0.02 2.56
N GLN A 103 5.44 -0.40 3.14
CA GLN A 103 5.67 -1.75 3.64
C GLN A 103 4.82 -2.02 4.89
N SER A 104 4.58 -3.30 5.17
CA SER A 104 4.13 -3.72 6.50
C SER A 104 5.33 -4.09 7.38
N VAL A 105 5.18 -3.88 8.69
CA VAL A 105 6.12 -4.33 9.71
C VAL A 105 5.31 -4.97 10.83
N THR A 106 5.56 -6.25 11.11
CA THR A 106 4.83 -7.00 12.14
C THR A 106 5.79 -7.63 13.14
N LEU A 107 5.49 -7.52 14.43
CA LEU A 107 6.25 -8.17 15.50
C LEU A 107 5.71 -9.58 15.75
N VAL A 108 6.61 -10.58 15.79
CA VAL A 108 6.33 -12.01 16.07
C VAL A 108 7.33 -12.52 17.09
N GLY A 109 6.94 -12.69 18.35
CA GLY A 109 7.92 -12.89 19.42
C GLY A 109 8.95 -11.74 19.48
N THR A 110 10.24 -12.05 19.25
CA THR A 110 11.36 -11.09 19.13
C THR A 110 11.70 -10.72 17.67
N THR A 111 10.88 -11.25 16.77
CA THR A 111 10.78 -11.18 15.30
C THR A 111 10.23 -9.89 14.68
N LEU A 112 10.96 -8.94 14.09
CA LEU A 112 10.31 -8.01 13.15
C LEU A 112 10.28 -8.60 11.75
N VAL A 113 9.09 -8.79 11.18
CA VAL A 113 8.87 -9.26 9.81
C VAL A 113 8.39 -8.11 8.94
N ILE A 114 9.14 -7.83 7.86
CA ILE A 114 8.92 -6.71 6.93
C ILE A 114 8.55 -7.30 5.58
N PHE A 115 7.45 -6.82 4.97
CA PHE A 115 7.04 -7.28 3.65
C PHE A 115 6.72 -6.12 2.69
N GLY A 116 7.21 -6.24 1.46
CA GLY A 116 6.86 -5.39 0.32
C GLY A 116 7.18 -3.91 0.50
N GLY A 117 6.28 -3.05 0.02
CA GLY A 117 6.45 -1.60 0.00
C GLY A 117 6.95 -1.09 -1.35
N GLN A 118 7.46 0.14 -1.36
CA GLN A 118 7.95 0.83 -2.54
C GLN A 118 9.26 1.54 -2.28
N ASP A 119 10.26 1.32 -3.14
CA ASP A 119 11.57 1.97 -3.03
C ASP A 119 11.58 3.42 -3.58
N ALA A 120 12.72 4.11 -3.40
CA ALA A 120 12.90 5.48 -3.91
C ALA A 120 12.82 5.60 -5.45
N LYS A 121 12.99 4.50 -6.19
CA LYS A 121 12.85 4.43 -7.65
C LYS A 121 11.42 4.11 -8.09
N GLN A 122 10.47 4.12 -7.16
CA GLN A 122 9.07 3.78 -7.37
C GLN A 122 8.84 2.30 -7.75
N THR A 123 9.83 1.44 -7.52
CA THR A 123 9.72 -0.01 -7.69
C THR A 123 8.89 -0.57 -6.54
N LEU A 124 7.80 -1.26 -6.87
CA LEU A 124 7.04 -2.01 -5.89
C LEU A 124 7.77 -3.31 -5.57
N LEU A 125 7.72 -3.71 -4.30
CA LEU A 125 8.46 -4.85 -3.77
C LEU A 125 7.50 -5.91 -3.21
N ASN A 126 7.95 -7.16 -3.17
CA ASN A 126 7.31 -8.31 -2.53
C ASN A 126 8.34 -9.21 -1.81
N ASP A 127 9.48 -8.63 -1.45
CA ASP A 127 10.53 -9.26 -0.66
C ASP A 127 10.12 -9.35 0.81
N LEU A 128 10.75 -10.30 1.51
CA LEU A 128 10.54 -10.58 2.93
C LEU A 128 11.86 -10.39 3.67
N HIS A 129 11.86 -9.52 4.67
CA HIS A 129 13.01 -9.33 5.54
C HIS A 129 12.62 -9.58 7.00
N ILE A 130 13.58 -10.09 7.76
CA ILE A 130 13.43 -10.37 9.18
C ILE A 130 14.54 -9.63 9.95
N LEU A 131 14.18 -8.91 11.01
CA LEU A 131 15.13 -8.33 11.97
C LEU A 131 14.91 -8.95 13.33
N ASP A 132 15.86 -9.78 13.76
CA ASP A 132 15.97 -10.28 15.12
C ASP A 132 16.31 -9.14 16.08
N LEU A 133 15.41 -8.83 17.01
CA LEU A 133 15.60 -7.75 17.98
C LEU A 133 16.56 -8.11 19.12
N GLU A 134 16.86 -9.39 19.34
CA GLU A 134 17.84 -9.81 20.35
C GLU A 134 19.28 -9.66 19.82
N THR A 135 19.49 -10.06 18.55
CA THR A 135 20.81 -10.01 17.92
C THR A 135 21.04 -8.74 17.08
N LEU A 136 19.98 -7.99 16.78
CA LEU A 136 19.95 -6.85 15.85
C LEU A 136 20.47 -7.21 14.46
N THR A 137 20.19 -8.43 14.00
CA THR A 137 20.63 -8.93 12.69
C THR A 137 19.49 -9.03 11.70
N TRP A 138 19.75 -8.59 10.47
CA TRP A 138 18.85 -8.64 9.33
C TRP A 138 19.13 -9.84 8.45
N ASP A 139 18.06 -10.53 8.08
CA ASP A 139 18.06 -11.57 7.06
C ASP A 139 17.02 -11.26 5.98
N GLU A 140 17.38 -11.59 4.74
CA GLU A 140 16.48 -11.61 3.59
C GLU A 140 16.03 -13.05 3.38
N ILE A 141 14.71 -13.26 3.30
CA ILE A 141 14.11 -14.59 3.32
C ILE A 141 13.46 -14.90 1.97
N ASP A 142 13.95 -15.96 1.33
CA ASP A 142 13.33 -16.54 0.14
C ASP A 142 12.25 -17.54 0.55
N ALA A 143 11.00 -17.06 0.65
CA ALA A 143 9.84 -17.90 0.91
C ALA A 143 9.32 -18.56 -0.38
N VAL A 144 8.77 -19.78 -0.26
CA VAL A 144 8.23 -20.55 -1.39
C VAL A 144 6.70 -20.42 -1.48
N GLY A 145 6.08 -21.04 -2.49
CA GLY A 145 4.62 -21.09 -2.62
C GLY A 145 4.04 -19.98 -3.50
N VAL A 146 2.90 -19.41 -3.10
CA VAL A 146 2.16 -18.38 -3.86
C VAL A 146 2.26 -17.02 -3.17
N PRO A 147 3.37 -16.28 -3.33
CA PRO A 147 3.56 -15.00 -2.67
C PRO A 147 2.61 -13.92 -3.22
N PRO A 148 2.36 -12.85 -2.44
CA PRO A 148 1.69 -11.68 -2.96
C PRO A 148 2.50 -11.05 -4.10
N SER A 149 1.79 -10.47 -5.08
CA SER A 149 2.41 -9.60 -6.08
C SER A 149 3.08 -8.38 -5.43
N PRO A 150 4.10 -7.76 -6.08
CA PRO A 150 4.69 -6.50 -5.61
C PRO A 150 3.65 -5.43 -5.31
N ARG A 151 3.68 -4.88 -4.09
CA ARG A 151 2.61 -4.02 -3.58
C ARG A 151 3.07 -3.08 -2.46
N SER A 152 2.39 -1.95 -2.34
CA SER A 152 2.52 -1.02 -1.22
C SER A 152 1.16 -0.68 -0.62
N GLY A 153 1.15 -0.14 0.61
CA GLY A 153 -0.08 0.27 1.31
C GLY A 153 -0.99 -0.89 1.68
N HIS A 154 -0.44 -2.10 1.83
CA HIS A 154 -1.17 -3.25 2.35
C HIS A 154 -1.12 -3.26 3.88
N ALA A 155 -2.00 -4.05 4.50
CA ALA A 155 -1.93 -4.31 5.93
C ALA A 155 -1.44 -5.73 6.18
N ALA A 156 -0.79 -5.93 7.31
CA ALA A 156 -0.38 -7.25 7.80
C ALA A 156 -0.89 -7.51 9.21
N ALA A 157 -1.10 -8.78 9.53
CA ALA A 157 -1.40 -9.26 10.88
C ALA A 157 -0.76 -10.62 11.11
N VAL A 158 -0.49 -10.93 12.37
CA VAL A 158 -0.01 -12.26 12.77
C VAL A 158 -1.07 -12.97 13.59
N HIS A 159 -1.29 -14.23 13.24
CA HIS A 159 -2.18 -15.14 13.93
C HIS A 159 -1.40 -16.28 14.57
N ALA A 160 -1.69 -16.53 15.85
CA ALA A 160 -1.11 -17.62 16.64
C ALA A 160 0.43 -17.68 16.60
N GLU A 161 1.11 -16.54 16.51
CA GLU A 161 2.58 -16.42 16.39
C GLU A 161 3.19 -17.25 15.24
N ARG A 162 2.40 -17.63 14.23
CA ARG A 162 2.82 -18.53 13.16
C ARG A 162 2.41 -18.06 11.77
N TYR A 163 1.20 -17.55 11.62
CA TYR A 163 0.68 -17.20 10.31
C TYR A 163 0.74 -15.70 10.12
N LEU A 164 1.52 -15.23 9.15
CA LEU A 164 1.51 -13.83 8.72
C LEU A 164 0.51 -13.68 7.59
N LEU A 165 -0.53 -12.88 7.82
CA LEU A 165 -1.57 -12.55 6.86
C LEU A 165 -1.24 -11.22 6.20
N ILE A 166 -1.35 -11.15 4.87
CA ILE A 166 -1.22 -9.92 4.08
C ILE A 166 -2.52 -9.68 3.33
N PHE A 167 -3.11 -8.50 3.49
CA PHE A 167 -4.36 -8.13 2.82
C PHE A 167 -4.27 -6.79 2.09
N GLY A 168 -4.75 -6.80 0.86
CA GLY A 168 -4.91 -5.63 0.01
C GLY A 168 -3.58 -5.00 -0.42
N GLY A 169 -3.55 -3.67 -0.41
CA GLY A 169 -2.48 -2.86 -1.00
C GLY A 169 -2.70 -2.67 -2.49
N GLY A 170 -1.73 -2.05 -3.15
CA GLY A 170 -1.87 -1.71 -4.55
C GLY A 170 -0.59 -1.73 -5.35
N SER A 171 -0.79 -1.85 -6.65
CA SER A 171 0.16 -1.45 -7.67
C SER A 171 -0.11 0.00 -8.12
N HIS A 172 0.72 0.50 -9.02
CA HIS A 172 0.50 1.80 -9.69
C HIS A 172 -0.85 1.91 -10.43
N ALA A 173 -1.44 0.78 -10.80
CA ALA A 173 -2.67 0.76 -11.62
C ALA A 173 -3.90 0.27 -10.86
N THR A 174 -3.73 -0.65 -9.90
CA THR A 174 -4.83 -1.41 -9.30
C THR A 174 -4.59 -1.62 -7.82
N CYS A 175 -5.66 -1.50 -7.02
CA CYS A 175 -5.70 -2.00 -5.66
C CYS A 175 -6.11 -3.47 -5.65
N PHE A 176 -5.71 -4.18 -4.60
CA PHE A 176 -5.99 -5.60 -4.41
C PHE A 176 -6.96 -5.80 -3.23
N ASN A 177 -7.67 -6.92 -3.22
CA ASN A 177 -8.44 -7.46 -2.09
C ASN A 177 -8.13 -8.95 -1.88
N ASP A 178 -6.97 -9.41 -2.33
CA ASP A 178 -6.50 -10.76 -2.07
C ASP A 178 -5.96 -10.87 -0.64
N LEU A 179 -6.09 -12.08 -0.09
CA LEU A 179 -5.52 -12.48 1.18
C LEU A 179 -4.43 -13.52 0.91
N HIS A 180 -3.24 -13.28 1.42
CA HIS A 180 -2.14 -14.22 1.42
C HIS A 180 -1.75 -14.57 2.84
N VAL A 181 -1.30 -15.81 3.05
CA VAL A 181 -0.88 -16.31 4.35
C VAL A 181 0.48 -16.97 4.20
N LEU A 182 1.47 -16.47 4.93
CA LEU A 182 2.77 -17.09 5.09
C LEU A 182 2.77 -17.89 6.40
N ASP A 183 3.05 -19.18 6.30
CA ASP A 183 3.40 -19.98 7.48
C ASP A 183 4.86 -19.70 7.83
N LEU A 184 5.10 -18.98 8.93
CA LEU A 184 6.43 -18.58 9.38
C LEU A 184 7.29 -19.78 9.85
N GLN A 185 6.67 -20.94 10.07
CA GLN A 185 7.41 -22.16 10.43
C GLN A 185 7.98 -22.86 9.18
N THR A 186 7.20 -22.93 8.11
CA THR A 186 7.61 -23.60 6.86
C THR A 186 8.17 -22.64 5.82
N MET A 187 8.00 -21.32 6.04
CA MET A 187 8.29 -20.26 5.08
C MET A 187 7.61 -20.48 3.72
N GLU A 188 6.35 -20.94 3.77
CA GLU A 188 5.53 -21.20 2.58
C GLU A 188 4.32 -20.27 2.52
N TRP A 189 4.20 -19.57 1.39
CA TRP A 189 3.05 -18.74 1.07
C TRP A 189 1.90 -19.56 0.49
N SER A 190 0.71 -19.24 0.95
CA SER A 190 -0.55 -19.73 0.40
C SER A 190 -1.50 -18.58 0.11
N ARG A 191 -2.47 -18.82 -0.78
CA ARG A 191 -3.56 -17.90 -1.10
C ARG A 191 -4.88 -18.57 -0.80
N PRO A 192 -5.36 -18.54 0.45
CA PRO A 192 -6.58 -19.23 0.83
C PRO A 192 -7.82 -18.59 0.20
N THR A 193 -8.87 -19.39 0.06
CA THR A 193 -10.19 -18.88 -0.33
C THR A 193 -10.78 -18.06 0.80
N GLN A 194 -11.12 -16.81 0.49
CA GLN A 194 -11.77 -15.89 1.43
C GLN A 194 -13.27 -16.21 1.52
N GLN A 195 -13.85 -16.05 2.71
CA GLN A 195 -15.27 -16.31 2.97
C GLN A 195 -15.96 -15.06 3.52
N GLY A 196 -17.29 -15.02 3.49
CA GLY A 196 -18.08 -13.91 4.03
C GLY A 196 -18.09 -12.68 3.13
N GLU A 197 -18.21 -11.50 3.74
CA GLU A 197 -18.31 -10.21 3.05
C GLU A 197 -16.93 -9.71 2.64
N ILE A 198 -16.39 -10.24 1.54
CA ILE A 198 -15.04 -9.92 1.08
C ILE A 198 -14.94 -8.41 0.80
N PRO A 199 -13.98 -7.69 1.43
CA PRO A 199 -13.88 -6.25 1.25
C PRO A 199 -13.52 -5.88 -0.19
N VAL A 200 -13.94 -4.69 -0.61
CA VAL A 200 -13.52 -4.11 -1.89
C VAL A 200 -11.99 -3.90 -1.93
N PRO A 201 -11.38 -3.92 -3.14
CA PRO A 201 -9.96 -3.62 -3.30
C PRO A 201 -9.58 -2.29 -2.65
N ARG A 202 -8.51 -2.32 -1.84
CA ARG A 202 -8.09 -1.14 -1.09
C ARG A 202 -6.58 -1.11 -0.82
N ALA A 203 -6.04 0.10 -0.78
CA ALA A 203 -4.69 0.39 -0.33
C ALA A 203 -4.70 1.56 0.65
N GLY A 204 -3.65 1.68 1.46
CA GLY A 204 -3.50 2.75 2.45
C GLY A 204 -4.42 2.58 3.68
N HIS A 205 -5.04 1.42 3.84
CA HIS A 205 -5.81 1.07 5.04
C HIS A 205 -4.89 0.68 6.19
N ALA A 206 -5.39 0.81 7.42
CA ALA A 206 -4.71 0.33 8.61
C ALA A 206 -5.41 -0.90 9.17
N GLY A 207 -4.63 -1.77 9.82
CA GLY A 207 -5.13 -2.98 10.43
C GLY A 207 -4.70 -3.12 11.89
N VAL A 208 -5.55 -3.71 12.73
CA VAL A 208 -5.19 -4.04 14.11
C VAL A 208 -5.88 -5.31 14.59
N THR A 209 -5.19 -6.11 15.39
CA THR A 209 -5.69 -7.40 15.90
C THR A 209 -6.25 -7.25 17.32
N VAL A 210 -7.40 -7.87 17.57
CA VAL A 210 -8.00 -8.05 18.90
C VAL A 210 -8.47 -9.50 19.02
N GLY A 211 -7.72 -10.30 19.78
CA GLY A 211 -7.92 -11.76 19.82
C GLY A 211 -7.79 -12.38 18.44
N GLU A 212 -8.81 -13.15 18.03
CA GLU A 212 -8.88 -13.84 16.73
C GLU A 212 -9.28 -12.94 15.56
N ASN A 213 -9.60 -11.68 15.84
CA ASN A 213 -10.20 -10.77 14.87
C ASN A 213 -9.19 -9.72 14.41
N TRP A 214 -9.02 -9.60 13.10
CA TRP A 214 -8.22 -8.56 12.47
C TRP A 214 -9.13 -7.51 11.85
N PHE A 215 -9.14 -6.32 12.44
CA PHE A 215 -9.94 -5.20 12.00
C PHE A 215 -9.17 -4.36 11.00
N ILE A 216 -9.83 -3.97 9.90
CA ILE A 216 -9.27 -3.10 8.87
C ILE A 216 -10.14 -1.85 8.74
N VAL A 217 -9.50 -0.68 8.73
CA VAL A 217 -10.16 0.63 8.66
C VAL A 217 -9.55 1.46 7.54
N GLY A 218 -10.43 2.11 6.77
CA GLY A 218 -10.08 3.07 5.71
C GLY A 218 -9.40 2.44 4.52
N GLY A 219 -8.44 3.19 3.97
CA GLY A 219 -7.90 2.98 2.64
C GLY A 219 -8.90 3.36 1.56
N GLY A 220 -8.61 2.93 0.34
CA GLY A 220 -9.49 3.17 -0.80
C GLY A 220 -8.94 2.56 -2.07
N ASP A 221 -9.69 2.75 -3.14
CA ASP A 221 -9.19 2.55 -4.49
C ASP A 221 -8.94 3.92 -5.15
N ASN A 222 -8.40 3.90 -6.37
CA ASN A 222 -8.15 5.10 -7.15
C ASN A 222 -9.41 5.92 -7.51
N LYS A 223 -10.60 5.53 -7.03
CA LYS A 223 -11.90 6.19 -7.30
C LYS A 223 -12.57 6.69 -6.02
N SER A 224 -12.46 5.96 -4.91
CA SER A 224 -13.20 6.19 -3.68
C SER A 224 -12.47 5.63 -2.45
N GLY A 225 -12.54 6.39 -1.36
CA GLY A 225 -12.17 5.88 -0.03
C GLY A 225 -13.13 4.81 0.43
N ALA A 226 -12.63 3.80 1.14
CA ALA A 226 -13.43 2.73 1.68
C ALA A 226 -14.07 3.14 3.01
N SER A 227 -15.39 3.25 3.02
CA SER A 227 -16.16 3.67 4.20
C SER A 227 -16.45 2.56 5.21
N GLU A 228 -16.18 1.32 4.84
CA GLU A 228 -16.46 0.15 5.68
C GLU A 228 -15.27 -0.13 6.60
N THR A 229 -15.57 -0.29 7.89
CA THR A 229 -14.71 -1.00 8.82
C THR A 229 -15.07 -2.47 8.76
N VAL A 230 -14.10 -3.29 8.35
CA VAL A 230 -14.28 -4.73 8.16
C VAL A 230 -13.43 -5.51 9.16
N VAL A 231 -13.84 -6.74 9.43
CA VAL A 231 -13.12 -7.64 10.32
C VAL A 231 -12.94 -9.00 9.66
N LEU A 232 -11.73 -9.55 9.73
CA LEU A 232 -11.42 -10.93 9.39
C LEU A 232 -11.30 -11.74 10.67
N ASN A 233 -12.08 -12.81 10.82
CA ASN A 233 -11.74 -13.85 11.77
C ASN A 233 -10.56 -14.66 11.21
N MET A 234 -9.37 -14.55 11.81
CA MET A 234 -8.14 -15.15 11.28
C MET A 234 -8.14 -16.67 11.34
N SER A 235 -8.89 -17.27 12.27
CA SER A 235 -9.05 -18.73 12.37
C SER A 235 -9.95 -19.31 11.27
N THR A 236 -11.03 -18.63 10.89
CA THR A 236 -11.98 -19.12 9.87
C THR A 236 -11.79 -18.51 8.50
N LEU A 237 -10.97 -17.45 8.39
CA LEU A 237 -10.78 -16.64 7.19
C LEU A 237 -12.08 -16.07 6.61
N ALA A 238 -13.02 -15.74 7.52
CA ALA A 238 -14.31 -15.17 7.17
C ALA A 238 -14.33 -13.67 7.48
N TRP A 239 -14.70 -12.88 6.48
CA TRP A 239 -14.89 -11.44 6.58
C TRP A 239 -16.30 -11.08 7.01
N SER A 240 -16.43 -9.98 7.74
CA SER A 240 -17.70 -9.36 8.08
C SER A 240 -17.55 -7.84 8.13
N VAL A 241 -18.62 -7.11 7.77
CA VAL A 241 -18.67 -5.66 7.98
C VAL A 241 -19.06 -5.35 9.42
N VAL A 242 -18.22 -4.58 10.11
CA VAL A 242 -18.49 -4.16 11.50
C VAL A 242 -19.38 -2.93 11.53
N THR A 243 -19.06 -1.95 10.69
CA THR A 243 -19.81 -0.70 10.53
C THR A 243 -19.41 -0.03 9.23
N SER A 244 -20.29 0.83 8.73
CA SER A 244 -20.04 1.68 7.58
C SER A 244 -20.31 3.13 7.95
N VAL A 245 -19.52 4.05 7.40
CA VAL A 245 -19.76 5.50 7.54
C VAL A 245 -20.28 6.08 6.22
N GLU A 246 -21.19 7.05 6.30
CA GLU A 246 -21.72 7.72 5.09
C GLU A 246 -21.04 9.08 4.89
N GLY A 247 -20.70 9.40 3.63
CA GLY A 247 -20.07 10.67 3.24
C GLY A 247 -18.53 10.68 3.29
N ARG A 248 -17.93 11.85 3.09
CA ARG A 248 -16.47 12.04 3.24
C ARG A 248 -16.10 12.15 4.72
N VAL A 249 -16.00 11.00 5.38
CA VAL A 249 -15.66 10.91 6.80
C VAL A 249 -14.16 10.60 6.95
N PRO A 250 -13.49 11.07 8.02
CA PRO A 250 -12.07 10.78 8.26
C PRO A 250 -11.69 9.30 8.21
N LEU A 251 -12.62 8.40 8.53
CA LEU A 251 -12.40 6.96 8.48
C LEU A 251 -12.24 6.41 7.05
N ALA A 252 -12.80 7.07 6.05
CA ALA A 252 -12.59 6.75 4.63
C ALA A 252 -11.34 7.47 4.08
N SER A 253 -10.23 7.37 4.82
CA SER A 253 -8.96 7.99 4.46
C SER A 253 -7.87 6.96 4.18
N GLU A 254 -6.93 7.35 3.35
CA GLU A 254 -5.68 6.62 3.15
C GLU A 254 -4.63 7.11 4.15
N GLY A 255 -3.74 6.23 4.58
CA GLY A 255 -2.60 6.56 5.45
C GLY A 255 -2.99 6.93 6.87
N LEU A 256 -4.18 6.53 7.33
CA LEU A 256 -4.56 6.65 8.74
C LEU A 256 -3.75 5.67 9.60
N SER A 257 -3.68 5.95 10.90
CA SER A 257 -3.14 5.03 11.90
C SER A 257 -4.28 4.40 12.70
N LEU A 258 -4.14 3.13 13.06
CA LEU A 258 -5.10 2.38 13.86
C LEU A 258 -4.37 1.62 14.96
N VAL A 259 -4.83 1.78 16.21
CA VAL A 259 -4.26 1.09 17.37
C VAL A 259 -5.38 0.56 18.27
N VAL A 260 -5.04 -0.43 19.11
CA VAL A 260 -5.90 -0.89 20.19
C VAL A 260 -5.54 -0.15 21.48
N GLY A 261 -6.56 0.31 22.18
CA GLY A 261 -6.45 0.83 23.54
C GLY A 261 -7.43 0.11 24.45
N SER A 262 -7.34 0.39 25.75
CA SER A 262 -8.34 -0.05 26.73
C SER A 262 -8.94 1.17 27.41
N LEU A 263 -10.27 1.23 27.47
CA LEU A 263 -11.01 2.25 28.20
C LEU A 263 -12.02 1.54 29.10
N ASN A 264 -11.93 1.80 30.40
CA ASN A 264 -12.78 1.15 31.41
C ASN A 264 -12.73 -0.39 31.40
N GLY A 265 -11.59 -0.97 31.00
CA GLY A 265 -11.38 -2.43 30.95
C GLY A 265 -11.90 -3.11 29.69
N GLU A 266 -12.40 -2.34 28.71
CA GLU A 266 -12.85 -2.86 27.41
C GLU A 266 -11.88 -2.43 26.32
N ASP A 267 -11.62 -3.33 25.37
CA ASP A 267 -10.80 -3.03 24.20
C ASP A 267 -11.55 -2.07 23.27
N ILE A 268 -10.84 -1.06 22.81
CA ILE A 268 -11.33 -0.06 21.85
C ILE A 268 -10.34 0.09 20.72
N LEU A 269 -10.86 0.33 19.52
CA LEU A 269 -10.09 0.68 18.35
C LEU A 269 -10.03 2.19 18.26
N ILE A 270 -8.83 2.73 18.10
CA ILE A 270 -8.59 4.17 18.02
C ILE A 270 -7.89 4.44 16.71
N SER A 271 -8.53 5.24 15.85
CA SER A 271 -7.92 5.69 14.60
C SER A 271 -7.64 7.19 14.63
N PHE A 272 -6.53 7.58 14.01
CA PHE A 272 -6.12 8.98 13.90
C PHE A 272 -5.42 9.24 12.57
N GLY A 273 -5.56 10.46 12.06
CA GLY A 273 -4.86 10.88 10.85
C GLY A 273 -5.57 10.47 9.57
N GLY A 274 -4.79 10.41 8.50
CA GLY A 274 -5.23 10.04 7.16
C GLY A 274 -5.59 11.23 6.26
N TYR A 275 -5.68 10.94 4.98
CA TYR A 275 -5.99 11.90 3.92
C TYR A 275 -7.10 11.36 3.00
N ASN A 276 -8.11 12.21 2.73
CA ASN A 276 -9.22 11.93 1.81
C ASN A 276 -9.54 13.15 0.91
N GLY A 277 -8.51 13.94 0.62
CA GLY A 277 -8.60 15.30 0.05
C GLY A 277 -8.25 16.38 1.08
N HIS A 278 -8.46 16.10 2.36
CA HIS A 278 -8.03 16.92 3.50
C HIS A 278 -7.29 16.06 4.53
N TYR A 279 -6.37 16.67 5.27
CA TYR A 279 -5.69 16.01 6.39
C TYR A 279 -6.63 15.97 7.60
N ASN A 280 -6.81 14.78 8.16
CA ASN A 280 -7.68 14.59 9.31
C ASN A 280 -6.88 14.61 10.62
N SER A 281 -7.39 15.33 11.62
CA SER A 281 -6.81 15.38 12.99
C SER A 281 -7.80 14.89 14.04
N GLU A 282 -8.91 14.31 13.61
CA GLU A 282 -9.92 13.75 14.49
C GLU A 282 -9.48 12.38 15.02
N VAL A 283 -9.78 12.13 16.29
CA VAL A 283 -9.60 10.83 16.93
C VAL A 283 -10.95 10.13 16.90
N ASN A 284 -11.03 9.03 16.16
CA ASN A 284 -12.22 8.19 16.12
C ASN A 284 -12.02 6.98 17.00
N VAL A 285 -13.05 6.63 17.78
CA VAL A 285 -13.02 5.48 18.69
C VAL A 285 -14.17 4.56 18.36
N LEU A 286 -13.87 3.30 18.07
CA LEU A 286 -14.83 2.23 17.88
C LEU A 286 -14.70 1.24 19.03
N LYS A 287 -15.82 0.95 19.68
CA LYS A 287 -15.90 -0.14 20.65
C LYS A 287 -16.45 -1.39 19.95
N PRO A 288 -15.62 -2.39 19.64
CA PRO A 288 -16.10 -3.63 19.04
C PRO A 288 -17.01 -4.35 20.03
N SER A 289 -18.22 -4.71 19.62
CA SER A 289 -19.14 -5.42 20.50
C SER A 289 -18.64 -6.84 20.76
N HIS A 290 -18.56 -7.26 22.04
CA HIS A 290 -18.24 -8.65 22.43
C HIS A 290 -19.27 -9.71 21.96
N LYS A 291 -20.34 -9.30 21.27
CA LYS A 291 -21.32 -10.23 20.73
C LYS A 291 -20.80 -10.86 19.45
N SER A 292 -20.03 -11.93 19.62
CA SER A 292 -20.03 -13.06 18.69
C SER A 292 -21.47 -13.56 18.56
N THR A 293 -22.26 -12.92 17.70
CA THR A 293 -23.62 -13.37 17.37
C THR A 293 -23.93 -13.03 15.93
N LEU A 294 -23.08 -13.50 15.01
CA LEU A 294 -23.55 -13.89 13.70
C LEU A 294 -23.72 -15.40 13.75
N GLN A 295 -24.91 -15.83 14.21
CA GLN A 295 -25.40 -17.16 13.88
C GLN A 295 -25.32 -17.28 12.36
N SER A 296 -24.48 -18.19 11.89
CA SER A 296 -24.58 -18.71 10.54
C SER A 296 -26.02 -19.17 10.35
N LYS A 297 -26.77 -18.48 9.48
CA LYS A 297 -27.95 -19.09 8.88
C LYS A 297 -27.41 -20.21 8.00
N ILE A 298 -27.26 -21.38 8.61
CA ILE A 298 -27.21 -22.66 7.91
C ILE A 298 -28.55 -22.76 7.19
N MET A 299 -28.56 -22.40 5.91
CA MET A 299 -29.61 -22.83 4.99
C MET A 299 -29.24 -24.27 4.61
N GLU A 300 -29.76 -25.22 5.39
CA GLU A 300 -29.91 -26.59 4.92
C GLU A 300 -30.84 -26.57 3.70
N GLY A 301 -30.28 -26.88 2.53
CA GLY A 301 -31.00 -27.12 1.29
C GLY A 301 -30.12 -28.00 0.39
N PRO A 302 -30.65 -29.10 -0.16
CA PRO A 302 -29.81 -30.16 -0.74
C PRO A 302 -29.20 -29.76 -2.08
N LEU A 303 -27.99 -30.25 -2.32
CA LEU A 303 -27.29 -30.29 -3.60
C LEU A 303 -28.19 -30.76 -4.75
N PRO A 304 -28.06 -30.15 -5.94
CA PRO A 304 -28.28 -30.86 -7.20
C PRO A 304 -26.98 -31.01 -7.98
N ASP A 305 -26.69 -32.25 -8.34
CA ASP A 305 -25.67 -32.67 -9.29
C ASP A 305 -25.95 -32.18 -10.72
N SER A 306 -24.85 -31.95 -11.45
CA SER A 306 -24.64 -32.17 -12.89
C SER A 306 -25.17 -31.18 -13.97
N VAL A 307 -24.19 -30.52 -14.62
CA VAL A 307 -23.92 -30.30 -16.07
C VAL A 307 -25.07 -29.89 -17.03
N SER A 308 -24.97 -28.69 -17.66
CA SER A 308 -24.81 -28.46 -19.13
C SER A 308 -25.31 -27.09 -19.64
N ALA A 309 -24.47 -26.48 -20.50
CA ALA A 309 -24.76 -25.71 -21.73
C ALA A 309 -25.53 -24.36 -21.73
N VAL A 310 -24.77 -23.30 -22.07
CA VAL A 310 -24.99 -22.20 -23.05
C VAL A 310 -26.41 -22.00 -23.62
N HIS A 311 -26.94 -20.77 -23.53
CA HIS A 311 -27.51 -20.00 -24.66
C HIS A 311 -27.63 -18.49 -24.37
N ASN A 312 -27.22 -17.67 -25.35
CA ASN A 312 -27.47 -16.24 -25.50
C ASN A 312 -28.97 -15.94 -25.70
N ALA A 313 -29.45 -14.78 -25.24
CA ALA A 313 -30.29 -13.84 -26.02
C ALA A 313 -30.77 -12.61 -25.19
N THR A 314 -30.31 -11.42 -25.63
CA THR A 314 -31.03 -10.14 -25.84
C THR A 314 -31.90 -9.44 -24.76
N ASN A 315 -31.61 -8.13 -24.60
CA ASN A 315 -32.34 -7.03 -23.93
C ASN A 315 -33.83 -6.92 -24.30
N PRO A 316 -34.63 -6.15 -23.52
CA PRO A 316 -34.82 -4.74 -23.88
C PRO A 316 -34.88 -3.73 -22.72
N THR A 317 -34.53 -2.51 -23.09
CA THR A 317 -34.76 -1.18 -22.50
C THR A 317 -36.12 -0.96 -21.85
N ARG A 318 -36.15 -0.24 -20.71
CA ARG A 318 -37.27 0.62 -20.30
C ARG A 318 -36.76 1.88 -19.59
N ASP A 319 -36.97 3.00 -20.27
CA ASP A 319 -37.09 4.33 -19.69
C ASP A 319 -38.25 4.38 -18.69
N LEU A 320 -38.08 5.13 -17.59
CA LEU A 320 -39.17 5.78 -16.87
C LEU A 320 -38.63 6.96 -16.06
N GLU A 321 -38.93 8.15 -16.58
CA GLU A 321 -38.94 9.42 -15.85
C GLU A 321 -39.97 9.34 -14.69
N SER A 322 -39.67 9.98 -13.56
CA SER A 322 -40.71 10.40 -12.60
C SER A 322 -40.28 11.63 -11.80
N GLU A 323 -40.79 12.77 -12.27
CA GLU A 323 -41.44 13.89 -11.57
C GLU A 323 -41.02 14.31 -10.14
N PHE A 324 -40.79 15.62 -10.04
CA PHE A 324 -40.78 16.45 -8.84
C PHE A 324 -42.12 16.43 -8.09
N GLU A 325 -42.08 16.37 -6.76
CA GLU A 325 -43.10 17.00 -5.91
C GLU A 325 -42.44 17.78 -4.75
N VAL A 326 -42.89 19.03 -4.62
CA VAL A 326 -42.54 20.01 -3.59
C VAL A 326 -43.65 20.00 -2.54
N GLY A 327 -43.27 19.97 -1.25
CA GLY A 327 -44.11 20.50 -0.17
C GLY A 327 -44.08 19.71 1.13
N GLN A 328 -43.55 20.30 2.21
CA GLN A 328 -44.36 20.92 3.27
C GLN A 328 -43.50 21.37 4.46
N GLU A 329 -43.76 22.60 4.89
CA GLU A 329 -43.22 23.30 6.06
C GLU A 329 -43.69 22.71 7.40
N GLY A 330 -42.92 22.99 8.46
CA GLY A 330 -43.49 23.39 9.74
C GLY A 330 -43.12 22.55 10.97
N LYS A 331 -42.17 23.04 11.77
CA LYS A 331 -42.24 22.94 13.25
C LYS A 331 -41.25 23.89 13.93
N ILE A 332 -41.75 25.07 14.31
CA ILE A 332 -41.09 25.99 15.23
C ILE A 332 -41.22 25.40 16.64
N ARG A 333 -40.09 25.27 17.36
CA ARG A 333 -40.05 24.97 18.79
C ARG A 333 -40.02 26.29 19.57
N GLU A 334 -41.00 26.45 20.45
CA GLU A 334 -41.15 27.52 21.42
C GLU A 334 -40.41 27.12 22.71
N THR A 335 -39.51 27.98 23.22
CA THR A 335 -38.93 27.84 24.57
C THR A 335 -38.87 29.19 25.28
N ALA A 336 -39.66 29.24 26.34
CA ALA A 336 -39.71 30.09 27.53
C ALA A 336 -38.69 31.24 27.71
N ILE A 337 -39.21 32.43 28.03
CA ILE A 337 -38.48 33.51 28.70
C ILE A 337 -39.13 33.72 30.07
N ASP A 338 -38.29 33.66 31.11
CA ASP A 338 -38.64 33.87 32.52
C ASP A 338 -39.01 35.32 32.87
N ASN A 339 -39.89 35.42 33.86
CA ASN A 339 -40.38 36.58 34.61
C ASN A 339 -39.52 37.86 34.64
N PHE A 340 -40.14 39.00 34.36
CA PHE A 340 -39.87 40.28 35.06
C PHE A 340 -41.16 41.12 35.21
N GLU A 341 -41.42 41.60 36.42
CA GLU A 341 -42.58 42.43 36.81
C GLU A 341 -42.56 43.85 36.21
N PRO A 342 -43.72 44.54 36.12
CA PRO A 342 -43.84 45.79 35.36
C PRO A 342 -43.61 47.04 36.23
N MET A 343 -42.71 47.93 35.80
CA MET A 343 -42.74 49.34 36.20
C MET A 343 -43.19 50.23 35.03
N LYS A 344 -44.23 51.02 35.29
CA LYS A 344 -44.77 52.05 34.41
C LYS A 344 -43.76 53.20 34.23
N SER A 345 -43.44 53.58 32.99
CA SER A 345 -43.58 54.95 32.45
C SER A 345 -42.89 55.11 31.08
N LYS A 346 -43.53 55.91 30.20
CA LYS A 346 -43.10 56.35 28.84
C LYS A 346 -43.07 55.25 27.75
N GLY A 347 -44.25 54.89 27.23
CA GLY A 347 -44.41 53.85 26.19
C GLY A 347 -44.65 54.33 24.76
N GLY A 348 -44.49 55.62 24.45
CA GLY A 348 -44.70 56.15 23.09
C GLY A 348 -43.42 56.17 22.24
N GLU A 349 -42.38 56.85 22.72
CA GLU A 349 -41.15 57.09 21.95
C GLU A 349 -40.22 55.85 21.87
N THR A 350 -40.27 54.96 22.86
CA THR A 350 -39.44 53.74 22.92
C THR A 350 -39.93 52.65 21.97
N SER A 351 -41.24 52.53 21.74
CA SER A 351 -41.79 51.52 20.83
C SER A 351 -41.52 51.85 19.36
N GLU A 352 -41.60 53.13 18.97
CA GLU A 352 -41.28 53.56 17.60
C GLU A 352 -39.79 53.41 17.29
N HIS A 353 -38.91 53.68 18.27
CA HIS A 353 -37.47 53.53 18.09
C HIS A 353 -37.04 52.07 17.91
N ILE A 354 -37.64 51.14 18.68
CA ILE A 354 -37.41 49.69 18.53
C ILE A 354 -37.90 49.21 17.16
N LEU A 355 -39.06 49.70 16.70
CA LEU A 355 -39.63 49.32 15.41
C LEU A 355 -38.78 49.85 14.23
N ALA A 356 -38.19 51.04 14.36
CA ALA A 356 -37.23 51.58 13.41
C ALA A 356 -35.91 50.77 13.37
N MET A 357 -35.39 50.36 14.53
CA MET A 357 -34.20 49.51 14.63
C MET A 357 -34.42 48.14 13.97
N LEU A 358 -35.53 47.48 14.28
CA LEU A 358 -35.87 46.18 13.68
C LEU A 358 -36.07 46.26 12.17
N LYS A 359 -36.58 47.39 11.67
CA LYS A 359 -36.72 47.61 10.23
C LYS A 359 -35.37 47.79 9.54
N ALA A 360 -34.45 48.53 10.17
CA ALA A 360 -33.08 48.68 9.66
C ALA A 360 -32.32 47.34 9.66
N GLU A 361 -32.43 46.56 10.74
CA GLU A 361 -31.82 45.23 10.85
C GLU A 361 -32.39 44.25 9.81
N LYS A 362 -33.71 44.31 9.56
CA LYS A 362 -34.35 43.54 8.49
C LYS A 362 -33.80 43.90 7.11
N GLU A 363 -33.67 45.20 6.81
CA GLU A 363 -33.13 45.66 5.52
C GLU A 363 -31.65 45.26 5.35
N GLU A 364 -30.86 45.27 6.43
CA GLU A 364 -29.48 44.80 6.44
C GLU A 364 -29.39 43.28 6.21
N LEU A 365 -30.24 42.49 6.89
CA LEU A 365 -30.31 41.04 6.70
C LEU A 365 -30.77 40.66 5.28
N GLU A 366 -31.75 41.37 4.71
CA GLU A 366 -32.19 41.15 3.33
C GLU A 366 -31.07 41.47 2.31
N SER A 367 -30.30 42.52 2.56
CA SER A 367 -29.11 42.86 1.76
C SER A 367 -28.04 41.78 1.87
N SER A 368 -27.72 41.32 3.09
CA SER A 368 -26.76 40.25 3.31
C SER A 368 -27.18 38.94 2.66
N PHE A 369 -28.46 38.57 2.76
CA PHE A 369 -29.00 37.35 2.13
C PHE A 369 -28.87 37.39 0.61
N ASN A 370 -29.12 38.54 -0.03
CA ASN A 370 -28.97 38.69 -1.47
C ASN A 370 -27.50 38.58 -1.91
N ASN A 371 -26.57 39.11 -1.12
CA ASN A 371 -25.13 38.95 -1.37
C ASN A 371 -24.69 37.49 -1.24
N GLU A 372 -25.13 36.80 -0.18
CA GLU A 372 -24.85 35.37 0.03
C GLU A 372 -25.38 34.51 -1.12
N LYS A 373 -26.58 34.83 -1.63
CA LYS A 373 -27.20 34.15 -2.76
C LYS A 373 -26.41 34.34 -4.05
N LEU A 374 -25.89 35.55 -4.30
CA LEU A 374 -25.05 35.81 -5.46
C LEU A 374 -23.74 35.03 -5.39
N LEU A 375 -23.12 35.00 -4.22
CA LEU A 375 -21.86 34.29 -3.97
C LEU A 375 -22.04 32.77 -4.10
N SER A 376 -23.16 32.22 -3.61
CA SER A 376 -23.54 30.82 -3.83
C SER A 376 -23.69 30.47 -5.30
N LEU A 377 -24.24 31.39 -6.11
CA LEU A 377 -24.41 31.19 -7.55
C LEU A 377 -23.06 31.22 -8.29
N GLN A 378 -22.16 32.13 -7.89
CA GLN A 378 -20.78 32.16 -8.40
C GLN A 378 -20.01 30.88 -8.08
N LEU A 379 -20.08 30.41 -6.83
CA LEU A 379 -19.44 29.16 -6.42
C LEU A 379 -19.97 27.94 -7.19
N LYS A 380 -21.27 27.89 -7.47
CA LYS A 380 -21.86 26.83 -8.31
C LYS A 380 -21.34 26.85 -9.74
N GLN A 381 -21.13 28.04 -10.32
CA GLN A 381 -20.54 28.17 -11.65
C GLN A 381 -19.08 27.72 -11.65
N GLU A 382 -18.28 28.16 -10.66
CA GLU A 382 -16.88 27.75 -10.55
C GLU A 382 -16.72 26.24 -10.33
N LEU A 383 -17.64 25.62 -9.59
CA LEU A 383 -17.69 24.18 -9.40
C LEU A 383 -17.95 23.45 -10.73
N ALA A 384 -18.95 23.90 -11.50
CA ALA A 384 -19.26 23.33 -12.82
C ALA A 384 -18.08 23.46 -13.80
N ASP A 385 -17.39 24.62 -13.80
CA ASP A 385 -16.21 24.85 -14.64
C ASP A 385 -15.01 24.01 -14.19
N ALA A 386 -14.88 23.74 -12.89
CA ALA A 386 -13.86 22.84 -12.36
C ALA A 386 -14.16 21.37 -12.71
N GLU A 387 -15.41 20.94 -12.61
CA GLU A 387 -15.84 19.60 -13.01
C GLU A 387 -15.58 19.35 -14.49
N ALA A 388 -15.95 20.30 -15.37
CA ALA A 388 -15.68 20.20 -16.81
C ALA A 388 -14.18 20.04 -17.09
N ARG A 389 -13.32 20.90 -16.50
CA ARG A 389 -11.86 20.78 -16.63
C ARG A 389 -11.33 19.43 -16.14
N ASN A 390 -11.88 18.91 -15.04
CA ASN A 390 -11.48 17.62 -14.50
C ASN A 390 -11.83 16.47 -15.46
N THR A 391 -13.00 16.53 -16.12
CA THR A 391 -13.37 15.54 -17.14
C THR A 391 -12.43 15.55 -18.35
N ASP A 392 -11.96 16.72 -18.78
CA ASP A 392 -11.04 16.83 -19.92
C ASP A 392 -9.63 16.35 -19.55
N LEU A 393 -9.13 16.71 -18.36
CA LEU A 393 -7.87 16.17 -17.84
C LEU A 393 -7.92 14.64 -17.71
N TYR A 394 -9.06 14.07 -17.34
CA TYR A 394 -9.21 12.62 -17.25
C TYR A 394 -9.12 11.94 -18.63
N LYS A 395 -9.67 12.57 -19.68
CA LYS A 395 -9.53 12.08 -21.07
C LYS A 395 -8.07 12.17 -21.53
N GLU A 396 -7.39 13.28 -21.25
CA GLU A 396 -5.96 13.42 -21.58
C GLU A 396 -5.11 12.37 -20.87
N LEU A 397 -5.36 12.12 -19.59
CA LEU A 397 -4.66 11.10 -18.80
C LEU A 397 -4.87 9.69 -19.37
N GLN A 398 -6.07 9.35 -19.83
CA GLN A 398 -6.33 8.08 -20.51
C GLN A 398 -5.58 7.98 -21.85
N SER A 399 -5.52 9.08 -22.62
CA SER A 399 -4.74 9.14 -23.86
C SER A 399 -3.25 8.92 -23.61
N VAL A 400 -2.67 9.59 -22.61
CA VAL A 400 -1.26 9.45 -22.22
C VAL A 400 -0.96 8.03 -21.74
N ARG A 401 -1.85 7.42 -20.96
CA ARG A 401 -1.71 6.00 -20.54
C ARG A 401 -1.70 5.05 -21.73
N GLY A 402 -2.54 5.30 -22.74
CA GLY A 402 -2.54 4.53 -23.99
C GLY A 402 -1.23 4.66 -24.76
N GLN A 403 -0.70 5.89 -24.87
CA GLN A 403 0.61 6.14 -25.51
C GLN A 403 1.76 5.45 -24.75
N LEU A 404 1.75 5.51 -23.42
CA LEU A 404 2.76 4.85 -22.60
C LEU A 404 2.74 3.33 -22.79
N ALA A 405 1.56 2.71 -22.82
CA ALA A 405 1.43 1.27 -23.08
C ALA A 405 1.98 0.87 -24.47
N SER A 406 1.72 1.71 -25.49
CA SER A 406 2.28 1.51 -26.83
C SER A 406 3.81 1.61 -26.84
N GLU A 407 4.39 2.60 -26.16
CA GLU A 407 5.85 2.77 -26.07
C GLU A 407 6.51 1.66 -25.25
N GLN A 408 5.87 1.18 -24.17
CA GLN A 408 6.34 0.03 -23.41
C GLN A 408 6.38 -1.24 -24.27
N SER A 409 5.33 -1.48 -25.06
CA SER A 409 5.32 -2.60 -26.01
C SER A 409 6.40 -2.47 -27.08
N ARG A 410 6.68 -1.24 -27.55
CA ARG A 410 7.75 -0.97 -28.51
C ARG A 410 9.14 -1.21 -27.90
N CYS A 411 9.36 -0.77 -26.66
CA CYS A 411 10.62 -1.01 -25.94
C CYS A 411 10.86 -2.49 -25.70
N PHE A 412 9.84 -3.24 -25.26
CA PHE A 412 9.95 -4.69 -25.08
C PHE A 412 10.35 -5.40 -26.37
N LYS A 413 9.76 -5.00 -27.51
CA LYS A 413 10.12 -5.57 -28.82
C LYS A 413 11.58 -5.28 -29.19
N LEU A 414 12.05 -4.06 -28.95
CA LEU A 414 13.45 -3.68 -29.18
C LEU A 414 14.41 -4.44 -28.25
N GLU A 415 14.03 -4.70 -27.00
CA GLU A 415 14.84 -5.50 -26.07
C GLU A 415 15.01 -6.94 -26.56
N VAL A 416 13.94 -7.55 -27.08
CA VAL A 416 14.00 -8.88 -27.71
C VAL A 416 14.93 -8.85 -28.93
N ASP A 417 14.78 -7.88 -29.83
CA ASP A 417 15.64 -7.74 -31.02
C ASP A 417 17.13 -7.57 -30.64
N VAL A 418 17.41 -6.78 -29.59
CA VAL A 418 18.78 -6.59 -29.07
C VAL A 418 19.32 -7.89 -28.48
N ALA A 419 18.51 -8.67 -27.76
CA ALA A 419 18.93 -9.97 -27.22
C ALA A 419 19.26 -10.97 -28.34
N GLU A 420 18.44 -11.02 -29.40
CA GLU A 420 18.71 -11.85 -30.57
C GLU A 420 20.02 -11.45 -31.29
N LEU A 421 20.25 -10.14 -31.47
CA LEU A 421 21.48 -9.63 -32.08
C LEU A 421 22.71 -9.97 -31.24
N ARG A 422 22.62 -9.88 -29.91
CA ARG A 422 23.70 -10.29 -28.99
C ARG A 422 23.99 -11.78 -29.10
N GLN A 423 22.96 -12.62 -29.20
CA GLN A 423 23.15 -14.06 -29.40
C GLN A 423 23.84 -14.35 -30.74
N LYS A 424 23.41 -13.72 -31.83
CA LYS A 424 24.05 -13.85 -33.15
C LYS A 424 25.52 -13.43 -33.11
N LEU A 425 25.83 -12.32 -32.44
CA LEU A 425 27.21 -11.86 -32.28
C LEU A 425 28.07 -12.91 -31.55
N GLN A 426 27.57 -13.48 -30.46
CA GLN A 426 28.26 -14.53 -29.73
C GLN A 426 28.53 -15.77 -30.61
N THR A 427 27.55 -16.19 -31.42
CA THR A 427 27.75 -17.32 -32.35
C THR A 427 28.79 -17.01 -33.43
N MET A 428 28.83 -15.77 -33.93
CA MET A 428 29.82 -15.34 -34.92
C MET A 428 31.23 -15.38 -34.34
N GLU A 429 31.42 -14.92 -33.10
CA GLU A 429 32.71 -15.01 -32.40
C GLU A 429 33.19 -16.46 -32.19
N THR A 430 32.27 -17.40 -31.93
CA THR A 430 32.62 -18.82 -31.81
C THR A 430 33.07 -19.41 -33.14
N LEU A 431 32.36 -19.13 -34.23
CA LEU A 431 32.72 -19.58 -35.58
C LEU A 431 34.07 -19.00 -36.01
N GLN A 432 34.36 -17.74 -35.67
CA GLN A 432 35.64 -17.11 -35.96
C GLN A 432 36.80 -17.81 -35.24
N ARG A 433 36.62 -18.19 -33.97
CA ARG A 433 37.62 -18.99 -33.22
C ARG A 433 37.84 -20.38 -33.83
N GLU A 434 36.79 -21.05 -34.26
CA GLU A 434 36.90 -22.34 -34.96
C GLU A 434 37.63 -22.22 -36.30
N LEU A 435 37.33 -21.18 -37.08
CA LEU A 435 38.01 -20.90 -38.34
C LEU A 435 39.52 -20.69 -38.14
N GLU A 436 39.92 -19.91 -37.14
CA GLU A 436 41.32 -19.69 -36.79
C GLU A 436 42.02 -21.00 -36.40
N LEU A 437 41.33 -21.87 -35.65
CA LEU A 437 41.87 -23.16 -35.24
C LEU A 437 42.08 -24.09 -36.45
N LEU A 438 41.09 -24.15 -37.36
CA LEU A 438 41.20 -24.92 -38.60
C LEU A 438 42.32 -24.39 -39.51
N GLN A 439 42.48 -23.06 -39.61
CA GLN A 439 43.58 -22.46 -40.36
C GLN A 439 44.95 -22.85 -39.78
N ARG A 440 45.10 -22.85 -38.45
CA ARG A 440 46.33 -23.29 -37.78
C ARG A 440 46.61 -24.77 -38.03
N GLN A 441 45.59 -25.63 -37.93
CA GLN A 441 45.71 -27.07 -38.22
C GLN A 441 46.11 -27.32 -39.68
N LYS A 442 45.50 -26.61 -40.61
CA LYS A 442 45.86 -26.68 -42.04
C LYS A 442 47.32 -26.30 -42.27
N ALA A 443 47.78 -25.19 -41.70
CA ALA A 443 49.16 -24.75 -41.82
C ALA A 443 50.16 -25.77 -41.22
N THR A 444 49.81 -26.40 -40.09
CA THR A 444 50.65 -27.47 -39.51
C THR A 444 50.67 -28.71 -40.39
N SER A 445 49.52 -29.15 -40.92
CA SER A 445 49.43 -30.29 -41.83
C SER A 445 50.23 -30.05 -43.12
N GLU A 446 50.14 -28.86 -43.70
CA GLU A 446 50.91 -28.47 -44.89
C GLU A 446 52.41 -28.48 -44.59
N GLN A 447 52.84 -27.96 -43.45
CA GLN A 447 54.24 -27.99 -43.03
C GLN A 447 54.75 -29.42 -42.81
N VAL A 448 53.94 -30.29 -42.20
CA VAL A 448 54.27 -31.72 -42.02
C VAL A 448 54.40 -32.42 -43.38
N ALA A 449 53.50 -32.14 -44.33
CA ALA A 449 53.57 -32.69 -45.68
C ALA A 449 54.81 -32.23 -46.45
N ILE A 450 55.21 -30.96 -46.30
CA ILE A 450 56.44 -30.42 -46.88
C ILE A 450 57.68 -31.08 -46.27
N ASN A 451 57.73 -31.21 -44.94
CA ASN A 451 58.82 -31.87 -44.23
C ASN A 451 58.93 -33.37 -44.58
N ALA A 452 57.79 -34.06 -44.78
CA ALA A 452 57.75 -35.44 -45.24
C ALA A 452 58.29 -35.61 -46.67
N LYS A 453 57.97 -34.67 -47.57
CA LYS A 453 58.52 -34.63 -48.94
C LYS A 453 60.02 -34.34 -48.95
N GLN A 454 60.54 -33.51 -48.04
CA GLN A 454 61.98 -33.27 -47.91
C GLN A 454 62.76 -34.46 -47.33
N ARG A 455 62.13 -35.31 -46.50
CA ARG A 455 62.74 -36.55 -46.00
C ARG A 455 62.83 -37.67 -47.04
N GLN A 456 62.15 -37.54 -48.19
CA GLN A 456 62.28 -38.46 -49.32
C GLN A 456 63.16 -37.85 -50.41
N GLY A 457 64.48 -37.94 -50.23
CA GLY A 457 65.49 -37.84 -51.29
C GLY A 457 65.85 -39.23 -51.87
N PRO A 458 66.40 -39.31 -53.10
CA PRO A 458 66.01 -40.27 -54.12
C PRO A 458 66.60 -41.67 -53.93
N GLY A 459 65.76 -42.70 -54.05
CA GLY A 459 66.20 -44.09 -54.09
C GLY A 459 65.06 -45.08 -54.37
N GLY A 460 64.95 -45.52 -55.63
CA GLY A 460 64.60 -46.92 -55.92
C GLY A 460 63.13 -47.28 -56.16
N VAL A 461 62.73 -47.21 -57.43
CA VAL A 461 62.08 -48.28 -58.24
C VAL A 461 60.84 -49.03 -57.69
N TRP A 462 59.70 -48.68 -58.30
CA TRP A 462 58.51 -49.44 -58.71
C TRP A 462 58.28 -50.90 -58.31
N GLY A 463 57.03 -51.17 -57.92
CA GLY A 463 56.36 -52.46 -58.11
C GLY A 463 54.83 -52.32 -58.01
N TRP A 464 54.14 -52.28 -59.15
CA TRP A 464 52.69 -52.48 -59.22
C TRP A 464 52.41 -53.98 -59.22
N LEU A 465 51.42 -54.42 -58.44
CA LEU A 465 50.69 -55.66 -58.67
C LEU A 465 49.20 -55.37 -58.53
N ALA A 466 48.50 -55.50 -59.65
CA ALA A 466 47.06 -55.42 -59.77
C ALA A 466 46.40 -56.77 -59.42
N GLY A 467 45.18 -56.69 -58.92
CA GLY A 467 44.14 -57.70 -59.13
C GLY A 467 43.95 -58.72 -58.00
N SER A 468 42.87 -58.57 -57.22
CA SER A 468 41.62 -59.34 -57.38
C SER A 468 40.76 -59.27 -56.11
N THR A 469 39.47 -58.92 -56.26
CA THR A 469 38.37 -59.43 -55.44
C THR A 469 37.70 -60.56 -56.26
N PRO A 470 36.77 -61.39 -55.73
CA PRO A 470 36.27 -61.58 -54.36
C PRO A 470 36.26 -63.08 -53.93
N GLN A 471 35.95 -63.41 -52.67
CA GLN A 471 34.95 -64.45 -52.37
C GLN A 471 34.58 -64.55 -50.89
N ASN A 472 33.26 -64.64 -50.70
CA ASN A 472 32.53 -65.06 -49.51
C ASN A 472 33.12 -66.29 -48.82
N ALA A 473 33.03 -66.33 -47.50
CA ALA A 473 32.49 -67.48 -46.78
C ALA A 473 32.10 -67.03 -45.36
N ASP A 474 30.81 -67.18 -45.10
CA ASP A 474 30.20 -67.19 -43.78
C ASP A 474 30.77 -68.30 -42.87
N ASP A 475 30.36 -68.19 -41.61
CA ASP A 475 30.23 -69.22 -40.57
C ASP A 475 31.47 -69.64 -39.77
N ALA A 476 31.54 -69.17 -38.52
CA ALA A 476 30.95 -69.87 -37.37
C ALA A 476 30.96 -68.99 -36.09
#